data_AF-A0A3L7WWU6-F1
#
_entry.id   AF-A0A3L7WWU6-F1
#
_cell.length_a   1.000
_cell.length_b   1.000
_cell.length_c   1.000
_cell.angle_alpha   90.00
_cell.angle_beta   90.00
_cell.angle_gamma   90.00
#
_symmetry.space_group_name_H-M   'P 1'
#
loop_
_entity.id
_entity.type
_entity.pdbx_description
1 polymer ?
#
loop_
_entity_poly.entity_id
_entity_poly.type
_entity_poly.pdbx_seq_one_letter_code
_entity_poly.pdbx_strand_id
1 'polypeptide(L)'
;MCGAARFRWKDLLDPLIAKGIPIGPQPKPTQEPSATSADTDTLYESRYWSGEPILPVVHNGVLALCRWGNRNETRAYPPSGWAKHESYAAGVWDRYEPTMVTIPLVAGYEKGVWYGIDHGVRGLVVGAGADQRVYMLTTAADAAYAQLTDHDRMPWLIDQTVVVPHAGSRSQLRLW
;
A
#
# COMPACT_ATOMS: atom_id res chain seq x y z
N MET A 1 4.27 -7.19 -10.23
CA MET A 1 3.71 -7.17 -8.86
C MET A 1 3.22 -5.76 -8.56
N CYS A 2 2.11 -5.64 -7.81
CA CYS A 2 1.30 -4.43 -7.64
C CYS A 2 2.09 -3.11 -7.69
N GLY A 3 2.26 -2.53 -8.88
CA GLY A 3 3.17 -1.42 -9.18
C GLY A 3 2.66 -0.03 -8.81
N ALA A 4 1.37 0.10 -8.49
CA ALA A 4 0.81 1.30 -7.91
C ALA A 4 -0.34 0.95 -6.96
N ALA A 5 -0.67 1.86 -6.06
CA ALA A 5 -1.71 1.67 -5.07
C ALA A 5 -2.45 2.98 -4.82
N ARG A 6 -3.73 2.88 -4.45
CA ARG A 6 -4.56 4.03 -4.08
C ARG A 6 -5.07 3.90 -2.66
N PHE A 7 -5.18 5.03 -1.97
CA PHE A 7 -5.69 5.11 -0.61
C PHE A 7 -6.38 6.46 -0.38
N ARG A 8 -7.26 6.53 0.62
CA ARG A 8 -7.99 7.74 1.00
C ARG A 8 -7.48 8.20 2.34
N TRP A 9 -6.98 9.42 2.47
CA TRP A 9 -6.36 9.84 3.74
C TRP A 9 -7.40 10.04 4.85
N LYS A 10 -8.55 10.64 4.52
CA LYS A 10 -9.62 10.95 5.47
C LYS A 10 -10.22 9.68 6.10
N ASP A 11 -10.60 8.71 5.27
CA ASP A 11 -11.18 7.43 5.72
C ASP A 11 -10.26 6.65 6.68
N LEU A 12 -8.95 6.87 6.58
CA LEU A 12 -7.97 6.27 7.48
C LEU A 12 -7.83 7.01 8.80
N LEU A 13 -8.07 8.33 8.80
CA LEU A 13 -7.97 9.17 9.99
C LEU A 13 -9.22 9.07 10.88
N ASP A 14 -10.41 9.12 10.29
CA ASP A 14 -11.68 9.23 11.05
C ASP A 14 -11.83 8.13 12.12
N PRO A 15 -11.57 6.84 11.82
CA PRO A 15 -11.67 5.78 12.83
C PRO A 15 -10.61 5.87 13.93
N LEU A 16 -9.46 6.46 13.65
CA LEU A 16 -8.35 6.58 14.60
C LEU A 16 -8.57 7.76 15.55
N ILE A 17 -9.08 8.87 15.01
CA ILE A 17 -9.52 10.03 15.79
C ILE A 17 -10.64 9.62 16.74
N ALA A 18 -11.64 8.89 16.24
CA ALA A 18 -12.75 8.39 17.07
C ALA A 18 -12.29 7.48 18.22
N LYS A 19 -11.14 6.80 18.06
CA LYS A 19 -10.54 5.91 19.08
C LYS A 19 -9.51 6.61 19.98
N GLY A 20 -9.24 7.91 19.77
CA GLY A 20 -8.26 8.66 20.55
C GLY A 20 -6.80 8.19 20.36
N ILE A 21 -6.49 7.56 19.23
CA ILE A 21 -5.18 6.96 19.00
C ILE A 21 -4.22 8.03 18.44
N PRO A 22 -2.98 8.16 18.98
CA PRO A 22 -2.01 9.10 18.43
C PRO A 22 -1.69 8.78 16.97
N ILE A 23 -1.74 9.81 16.12
CA ILE A 23 -1.34 9.75 14.72
C ILE A 23 0.12 10.23 14.65
N GLY A 24 0.93 9.62 13.78
CA GLY A 24 2.31 10.09 13.53
C GLY A 24 2.38 11.55 13.04
N PRO A 25 3.57 12.09 12.77
CA PRO A 25 3.72 13.48 12.34
C PRO A 25 2.83 13.74 11.11
N GLN A 26 1.86 14.64 11.29
CA GLN A 26 0.94 15.06 10.25
C GLN A 26 1.73 15.72 9.12
N PRO A 27 1.42 15.44 7.84
CA PRO A 27 1.96 16.25 6.75
C PRO A 27 1.60 17.72 7.04
N LYS A 28 2.61 18.60 7.05
CA LYS A 28 2.41 20.02 7.31
C LYS A 28 1.46 20.58 6.24
N PRO A 29 0.34 21.22 6.62
CA PRO A 29 -0.58 21.79 5.63
C PRO A 29 0.15 22.90 4.88
N THR A 30 0.41 22.69 3.59
CA THR A 30 0.86 23.74 2.69
C THR A 30 -0.37 24.58 2.34
N GLN A 31 -0.50 25.72 3.02
CA GLN A 31 -1.41 26.88 2.82
C GLN A 31 -2.84 26.63 2.31
N GLU A 32 -3.81 27.03 3.14
CA GLU A 32 -5.23 27.14 2.80
C GLU A 32 -5.50 28.07 1.61
N PRO A 33 -6.54 27.74 0.84
CA PRO A 33 -7.56 28.72 0.52
C PRO A 33 -8.93 28.27 1.04
N SER A 34 -9.50 29.13 1.88
CA SER A 34 -10.91 29.54 1.96
C SER A 34 -12.01 28.48 1.76
N ALA A 35 -12.77 28.28 2.83
CA ALA A 35 -13.95 27.44 2.94
C ALA A 35 -14.93 27.60 1.75
N THR A 36 -15.09 26.52 1.00
CA THR A 36 -16.36 26.11 0.39
C THR A 36 -16.46 24.61 0.61
N SER A 37 -17.48 24.19 1.36
CA SER A 37 -17.75 22.81 1.73
C SER A 37 -18.09 21.98 0.49
N ALA A 38 -17.06 21.37 -0.10
CA ALA A 38 -17.15 20.13 -0.84
C ALA A 38 -16.12 19.20 -0.19
N ASP A 39 -16.60 18.38 0.73
CA ASP A 39 -15.86 17.33 1.41
C ASP A 39 -15.34 16.33 0.36
N THR A 40 -14.21 16.66 -0.24
CA THR A 40 -13.67 15.90 -1.35
C THR A 40 -12.83 14.80 -0.74
N ASP A 41 -13.45 13.63 -0.64
CA ASP A 41 -12.81 12.35 -0.37
C ASP A 41 -11.64 12.13 -1.36
N THR A 42 -10.48 12.67 -0.99
CA THR A 42 -9.33 12.82 -1.87
C THR A 42 -8.61 11.48 -1.97
N LEU A 43 -8.60 10.94 -3.18
CA LEU A 43 -7.93 9.71 -3.53
C LEU A 43 -6.46 10.01 -3.83
N TYR A 44 -5.56 9.40 -3.05
CA TYR A 44 -4.12 9.47 -3.27
C TYR A 44 -3.66 8.27 -4.07
N GLU A 45 -2.72 8.49 -4.99
CA GLU A 45 -2.10 7.43 -5.79
C GLU A 45 -0.60 7.43 -5.56
N SER A 46 -0.07 6.26 -5.21
CA SER A 46 1.37 6.02 -5.08
C SER A 46 1.82 5.06 -6.16
N ARG A 47 2.82 5.46 -6.95
CA ARG A 47 3.39 4.63 -8.01
C ARG A 47 4.81 4.23 -7.61
N TYR A 48 5.05 2.95 -7.42
CA TYR A 48 6.37 2.45 -7.01
C TYR A 48 7.49 2.91 -7.94
N TRP A 49 7.18 3.06 -9.23
CA TRP A 49 8.17 3.43 -10.25
C TRP A 49 8.43 4.94 -10.37
N SER A 50 7.67 5.80 -9.70
CA SER A 50 7.71 7.26 -9.86
C SER A 50 8.00 7.98 -8.54
N GLY A 51 8.88 8.99 -8.58
CA GLY A 51 9.18 9.84 -7.43
C GLY A 51 9.68 9.08 -6.20
N GLU A 52 9.25 9.56 -5.02
CA GLU A 52 9.42 8.87 -3.74
C GLU A 52 8.09 8.17 -3.38
N PRO A 53 7.92 6.88 -3.70
CA PRO A 53 6.66 6.21 -3.42
C PRO A 53 6.46 6.07 -1.91
N ILE A 54 5.27 6.42 -1.45
CA ILE A 54 4.87 6.33 -0.03
C ILE A 54 3.58 5.54 0.10
N LEU A 55 3.39 4.87 1.23
CA LEU A 55 2.16 4.16 1.56
C LEU A 55 1.73 4.48 3.00
N PRO A 56 0.41 4.55 3.28
CA PRO A 56 -0.08 4.58 4.63
C PRO A 56 0.19 3.24 5.31
N VAL A 57 0.57 3.30 6.58
CA VAL A 57 0.84 2.13 7.42
C VAL A 57 0.12 2.31 8.74
N VAL A 58 -0.60 1.26 9.14
CA VAL A 58 -1.20 1.14 10.47
C VAL A 58 -0.47 0.04 11.23
N HIS A 59 0.10 0.41 12.38
CA HIS A 59 0.74 -0.50 13.32
C HIS A 59 0.29 -0.17 14.75
N ASN A 60 -0.26 -1.15 15.46
CA ASN A 60 -0.80 -0.97 16.82
C ASN A 60 -1.77 0.22 16.93
N GLY A 61 -2.59 0.39 15.89
CA GLY A 61 -3.55 1.50 15.77
C GLY A 61 -2.94 2.84 15.33
N VAL A 62 -1.62 2.99 15.29
CA VAL A 62 -0.97 4.23 14.88
C VAL A 62 -0.86 4.29 13.36
N LEU A 63 -1.41 5.34 12.75
CA LEU A 63 -1.24 5.63 11.33
C LEU A 63 0.00 6.50 11.08
N ALA A 64 0.79 6.11 10.08
CA ALA A 64 1.93 6.86 9.58
C ALA A 64 2.06 6.70 8.06
N LEU A 65 2.78 7.62 7.41
CA LEU A 65 3.23 7.46 6.03
C LEU A 65 4.64 6.90 6.02
N CYS A 66 4.87 5.84 5.25
CA CYS A 66 6.17 5.19 5.14
C CYS A 66 6.60 5.10 3.68
N ARG A 67 7.90 5.26 3.42
CA ARG A 67 8.47 5.09 2.08
C ARG A 67 8.36 3.64 1.63
N TRP A 68 7.86 3.43 0.42
CA TRP A 68 7.59 2.12 -0.16
C TRP A 68 8.84 1.52 -0.80
N GLY A 69 9.37 0.49 -0.16
CA GLY A 69 10.49 -0.29 -0.67
C GLY A 69 11.84 0.42 -0.64
N ASN A 70 12.84 -0.21 -1.26
CA ASN A 70 14.22 0.26 -1.25
C ASN A 70 14.82 0.31 -2.67
N ARG A 71 14.01 0.65 -3.67
CA ARG A 71 14.38 0.58 -5.10
C ARG A 71 15.65 1.37 -5.48
N ASN A 72 15.72 2.61 -5.01
CA ASN A 72 16.69 3.61 -5.48
C ASN A 72 17.72 3.97 -4.42
N GLU A 73 17.87 3.13 -3.40
CA GLU A 73 18.62 3.46 -2.20
C GLU A 73 19.77 2.48 -1.99
N THR A 74 20.92 3.01 -1.56
CA THR A 74 22.15 2.25 -1.29
C THR A 74 22.10 1.45 0.01
N ARG A 75 20.93 1.36 0.64
CA ARG A 75 20.77 0.75 1.96
C ARG A 75 20.77 -0.77 1.88
N ALA A 76 21.12 -1.41 2.98
CA ALA A 76 21.24 -2.86 3.11
C ALA A 76 19.91 -3.63 3.15
N TYR A 77 18.83 -3.09 2.57
CA TYR A 77 17.54 -3.78 2.45
C TYR A 77 17.32 -4.31 1.03
N PRO A 78 16.46 -5.32 0.83
CA PRO A 78 16.16 -5.84 -0.51
C PRO A 78 15.70 -4.73 -1.47
N PRO A 79 16.25 -4.62 -2.69
CA PRO A 79 15.97 -3.52 -3.64
C PRO A 79 14.61 -3.71 -4.34
N SER A 80 13.54 -3.79 -3.54
CA SER A 80 12.18 -4.16 -3.93
C SER A 80 11.17 -3.33 -3.13
N GLY A 81 9.91 -3.29 -3.59
CA GLY A 81 8.75 -2.77 -2.86
C GLY A 81 7.93 -3.86 -2.19
N TRP A 82 8.32 -5.12 -2.38
CA TRP A 82 7.53 -6.28 -1.99
C TRP A 82 8.38 -7.31 -1.28
N ALA A 83 7.73 -8.00 -0.35
CA ALA A 83 8.24 -9.16 0.36
C ALA A 83 7.38 -10.37 0.01
N LYS A 84 7.99 -11.53 -0.26
CA LYS A 84 7.25 -12.79 -0.37
C LYS A 84 6.86 -13.26 1.02
N HIS A 85 5.59 -13.59 1.22
CA HIS A 85 5.11 -14.17 2.48
C HIS A 85 5.90 -15.43 2.86
N GLU A 86 6.22 -16.27 1.89
CA GLU A 86 6.98 -17.51 2.09
C GLU A 86 8.42 -17.21 2.55
N SER A 87 9.05 -16.16 2.03
CA SER A 87 10.36 -15.72 2.48
C SER A 87 10.31 -15.12 3.89
N TYR A 88 9.25 -14.38 4.23
CA TYR A 88 9.03 -13.90 5.59
C TYR A 88 8.82 -15.06 6.57
N ALA A 89 7.92 -15.99 6.26
CA ALA A 89 7.63 -17.16 7.08
C ALA A 89 8.85 -18.08 7.29
N ALA A 90 9.79 -18.09 6.34
CA ALA A 90 11.05 -18.82 6.44
C ALA A 90 12.16 -18.08 7.23
N GLY A 91 11.87 -16.91 7.83
CA GLY A 91 12.83 -16.14 8.64
C GLY A 91 13.88 -15.37 7.83
N VAL A 92 13.76 -15.31 6.50
CA VAL A 92 14.74 -14.59 5.63
C VAL A 92 14.82 -13.10 5.99
N TRP A 93 13.72 -12.56 6.51
CA TRP A 93 13.60 -11.16 6.86
C TRP A 93 14.07 -10.83 8.30
N ASP A 94 14.29 -11.83 9.16
CA ASP A 94 14.55 -11.64 10.60
C ASP A 94 15.76 -10.74 10.87
N ARG A 95 16.78 -10.81 10.01
CA ARG A 95 17.97 -9.95 10.03
C ARG A 95 17.68 -8.45 9.88
N TYR A 96 16.47 -8.09 9.49
CA TYR A 96 15.99 -6.71 9.33
C TYR A 96 14.99 -6.30 10.42
N GLU A 97 14.78 -7.18 11.42
CA GLU A 97 13.83 -6.97 12.53
C GLU A 97 12.44 -6.52 12.03
N PRO A 98 11.80 -7.33 11.16
CA PRO A 98 10.62 -6.89 10.43
C PRO A 98 9.41 -6.82 11.35
N THR A 99 8.66 -5.76 11.20
CA THR A 99 7.41 -5.53 11.92
C THR A 99 6.24 -5.75 10.96
N MET A 100 5.35 -6.69 11.28
CA MET A 100 4.11 -6.91 10.52
C MET A 100 3.16 -5.72 10.68
N VAL A 101 2.64 -5.20 9.57
CA VAL A 101 1.75 -4.03 9.56
C VAL A 101 0.57 -4.22 8.62
N THR A 102 -0.43 -3.34 8.75
CA THR A 102 -1.49 -3.17 7.76
C THR A 102 -1.17 -1.97 6.88
N ILE A 103 -1.33 -2.12 5.57
CA ILE A 103 -1.23 -1.05 4.57
C ILE A 103 -2.65 -0.82 4.04
N PRO A 104 -3.33 0.24 4.51
CA PRO A 104 -4.69 0.51 4.08
C PRO A 104 -4.72 1.01 2.63
N LEU A 105 -5.44 0.30 1.77
CA LEU A 105 -5.54 0.60 0.34
C LEU A 105 -6.98 0.39 -0.11
N VAL A 106 -7.40 1.14 -1.11
CA VAL A 106 -8.71 0.98 -1.78
C VAL A 106 -8.58 0.39 -3.19
N ALA A 107 -7.39 0.46 -3.79
CA ALA A 107 -7.12 -0.19 -5.07
C ALA A 107 -5.62 -0.49 -5.25
N GLY A 108 -5.34 -1.55 -6.00
CA GLY A 108 -4.01 -1.90 -6.50
C GLY A 108 -3.95 -1.84 -8.02
N TYR A 109 -2.75 -1.70 -8.57
CA TYR A 109 -2.50 -1.67 -10.01
C TYR A 109 -1.44 -2.67 -10.40
N GLU A 110 -1.72 -3.48 -11.42
CA GLU A 110 -0.75 -4.38 -12.02
C GLU A 110 -0.95 -4.46 -13.53
N LYS A 111 0.16 -4.35 -14.30
CA LYS A 111 0.19 -4.56 -15.77
C LYS A 111 -0.95 -3.86 -16.56
N GLY A 112 -1.36 -2.66 -16.17
CA GLY A 112 -2.43 -1.92 -16.88
C GLY A 112 -3.83 -2.09 -16.29
N VAL A 113 -3.96 -2.88 -15.22
CA VAL A 113 -5.25 -3.21 -14.59
C VAL A 113 -5.28 -2.67 -13.18
N TRP A 114 -6.27 -1.85 -12.90
CA TRP A 114 -6.65 -1.47 -11.54
C TRP A 114 -7.65 -2.49 -10.99
N TYR A 115 -7.51 -2.86 -9.73
CA TYR A 115 -8.40 -3.77 -9.02
C TYR A 115 -8.73 -3.26 -7.61
N GLY A 116 -9.92 -3.57 -7.12
CA GLY A 116 -10.41 -3.13 -5.81
C GLY A 116 -9.77 -3.87 -4.64
N ILE A 117 -9.52 -3.13 -3.55
CA ILE A 117 -9.04 -3.66 -2.27
C ILE A 117 -9.98 -3.11 -1.18
N ASP A 118 -10.59 -3.99 -0.39
CA ASP A 118 -11.65 -3.61 0.56
C ASP A 118 -11.11 -3.33 1.97
N HIS A 119 -10.09 -4.09 2.40
CA HIS A 119 -9.58 -4.03 3.78
C HIS A 119 -8.06 -3.76 3.87
N GLY A 120 -7.45 -3.40 2.75
CA GLY A 120 -6.01 -3.20 2.63
C GLY A 120 -5.22 -4.50 2.47
N VAL A 121 -3.91 -4.40 2.69
CA VAL A 121 -2.95 -5.50 2.51
C VAL A 121 -1.99 -5.61 3.68
N ARG A 122 -1.42 -6.79 3.89
CA ARG A 122 -0.32 -6.98 4.86
C ARG A 122 0.99 -6.42 4.31
N GLY A 123 1.83 -5.93 5.20
CA GLY A 123 3.17 -5.45 4.88
C GLY A 123 4.18 -5.70 5.99
N LEU A 124 5.45 -5.44 5.68
CA LEU A 124 6.54 -5.43 6.64
C LEU A 124 7.16 -4.05 6.69
N VAL A 125 7.29 -3.50 7.89
CA VAL A 125 8.13 -2.33 8.15
C VAL A 125 9.47 -2.80 8.68
N VAL A 126 10.55 -2.21 8.16
CA VAL A 126 11.93 -2.42 8.64
C VAL A 126 12.61 -1.08 8.88
N GLY A 127 13.59 -1.07 9.78
CA GLY A 127 14.33 0.14 10.14
C GLY A 127 13.53 1.15 10.96
N ALA A 128 14.11 2.33 11.19
CA ALA A 128 13.55 3.38 12.03
C ALA A 128 13.79 4.78 11.47
N GLY A 129 13.00 5.76 11.92
CA GLY A 129 13.15 7.16 11.52
C GLY A 129 13.11 7.38 10.01
N ALA A 130 14.04 8.17 9.48
CA ALA A 130 14.17 8.43 8.04
C ALA A 130 14.56 7.18 7.23
N ASP A 131 15.10 6.16 7.91
CA ASP A 131 15.54 4.92 7.28
C ASP A 131 14.44 3.87 7.15
N GLN A 132 13.29 4.12 7.79
CA GLN A 132 12.17 3.19 7.81
C GLN A 132 11.59 2.95 6.41
N ARG A 133 11.37 1.69 6.05
CA ARG A 133 10.75 1.30 4.77
C ARG A 133 9.62 0.31 5.00
N VAL A 134 8.57 0.43 4.18
CA VAL A 134 7.48 -0.53 4.12
C VAL A 134 7.57 -1.36 2.84
N TYR A 135 7.37 -2.67 2.98
CA TYR A 135 7.28 -3.64 1.90
C TYR A 135 5.89 -4.24 1.91
N MET A 136 5.23 -4.28 0.76
CA MET A 136 3.97 -4.98 0.61
C MET A 136 4.22 -6.49 0.63
N LEU A 137 3.54 -7.23 1.50
CA LEU A 137 3.61 -8.68 1.48
C LEU A 137 2.82 -9.23 0.31
N THR A 138 3.31 -10.34 -0.25
CA THR A 138 2.73 -10.97 -1.43
C THR A 138 2.62 -12.46 -1.22
N THR A 139 1.61 -13.07 -1.83
CA THR A 139 1.37 -14.53 -1.89
C THR A 139 1.33 -14.99 -3.34
N ALA A 140 1.24 -16.30 -3.57
CA ALA A 140 0.86 -16.82 -4.88
C ALA A 140 -0.48 -16.21 -5.31
N ALA A 141 -0.60 -15.84 -6.58
CA ALA A 141 -1.86 -15.35 -7.12
C ALA A 141 -2.90 -16.48 -7.15
N ASP A 142 -4.13 -16.17 -6.75
CA ASP A 142 -5.27 -17.00 -7.09
C ASP A 142 -5.59 -16.92 -8.59
N ALA A 143 -6.47 -17.81 -9.05
CA ALA A 143 -6.85 -17.88 -10.47
C ALA A 143 -7.53 -16.59 -10.97
N ALA A 144 -8.32 -15.92 -10.14
CA ALA A 144 -9.03 -14.71 -10.53
C ALA A 144 -8.07 -13.53 -10.71
N TYR A 145 -7.14 -13.34 -9.78
CA TYR A 145 -6.09 -12.34 -9.86
C TYR A 145 -5.16 -12.61 -11.04
N ALA A 146 -4.70 -13.85 -11.21
CA ALA A 146 -3.82 -14.23 -12.32
C ALA A 146 -4.48 -14.00 -13.68
N GLN A 147 -5.77 -14.34 -13.82
CA GLN A 147 -6.55 -14.05 -15.03
C GLN A 147 -6.73 -12.55 -15.26
N LEU A 148 -6.92 -11.77 -14.18
CA LEU A 148 -7.17 -10.34 -14.27
C LEU A 148 -5.91 -9.55 -14.63
N THR A 149 -4.75 -9.89 -14.06
CA THR A 149 -3.53 -9.08 -14.17
C THR A 149 -2.40 -9.74 -14.92
N ASP A 150 -2.54 -11.00 -15.36
CA ASP A 150 -1.46 -11.80 -15.95
C ASP A 150 -0.22 -11.88 -15.03
N HIS A 151 -0.41 -12.10 -13.73
CA HIS A 151 0.70 -12.22 -12.79
C HIS A 151 0.51 -13.38 -11.81
N ASP A 152 1.60 -14.08 -11.52
CA ASP A 152 1.68 -15.23 -10.62
C ASP A 152 1.73 -14.88 -9.11
N ARG A 153 1.71 -13.59 -8.77
CA ARG A 153 1.84 -13.07 -7.40
C ARG A 153 0.87 -11.92 -7.20
N MET A 154 0.22 -11.93 -6.06
CA MET A 154 -0.73 -10.90 -5.63
C MET A 154 -0.34 -10.32 -4.27
N PRO A 155 -0.78 -9.10 -3.92
CA PRO A 155 -0.67 -8.63 -2.55
C PRO A 155 -1.35 -9.59 -1.58
N TRP A 156 -0.82 -9.70 -0.36
CA TRP A 156 -1.51 -10.43 0.69
C TRP A 156 -2.68 -9.59 1.22
N LEU A 157 -3.83 -9.76 0.59
CA LEU A 157 -5.08 -9.09 0.93
C LEU A 157 -5.53 -9.48 2.34
N ILE A 158 -6.13 -8.53 3.04
CA ILE A 158 -6.72 -8.74 4.37
C ILE A 158 -8.20 -9.06 4.17
N ASP A 159 -8.68 -10.17 4.73
CA ASP A 159 -10.10 -10.56 4.77
C ASP A 159 -10.84 -10.46 3.42
N GLN A 160 -10.11 -10.58 2.31
CA GLN A 160 -10.61 -10.47 0.95
C GLN A 160 -10.00 -11.59 0.11
N THR A 161 -10.87 -12.41 -0.49
CA THR A 161 -10.47 -13.64 -1.21
C THR A 161 -10.51 -13.50 -2.72
N VAL A 162 -11.11 -12.43 -3.25
CA VAL A 162 -11.23 -12.18 -4.69
C VAL A 162 -11.04 -10.68 -4.94
N VAL A 163 -10.32 -10.34 -6.00
CA VAL A 163 -10.26 -8.97 -6.51
C VAL A 163 -11.21 -8.78 -7.68
N VAL A 164 -11.83 -7.61 -7.75
CA VAL A 164 -12.66 -7.21 -8.90
C VAL A 164 -11.97 -6.08 -9.67
N PRO A 165 -12.15 -5.98 -11.00
CA PRO A 165 -11.66 -4.84 -11.76
C PRO A 165 -12.21 -3.54 -11.16
N HIS A 166 -11.32 -2.59 -10.88
CA HIS A 166 -11.72 -1.26 -10.44
C HIS A 166 -12.08 -0.42 -11.67
N ALA A 167 -13.13 0.40 -11.57
CA ALA A 167 -13.60 1.24 -12.68
C ALA A 167 -12.45 2.07 -13.30
N GLY A 168 -12.36 2.05 -14.64
CA GLY A 168 -11.31 2.73 -15.41
C GLY A 168 -10.09 1.86 -15.75
N SER A 169 -10.13 0.55 -15.51
CA SER A 169 -9.09 -0.39 -15.94
C SER A 169 -9.09 -0.58 -17.47
N ARG A 170 -7.92 -0.85 -18.08
CA ARG A 170 -7.80 -1.13 -19.53
C ARG A 170 -8.72 -2.30 -19.99
N SER A 171 -9.07 -3.20 -19.07
CA SER A 171 -10.01 -4.29 -19.30
C SER A 171 -11.45 -3.85 -19.65
N GLN A 172 -11.84 -2.60 -19.39
CA GLN A 172 -13.12 -2.06 -19.86
C GLN A 172 -13.08 -1.49 -21.29
N LEU A 173 -11.90 -1.16 -21.83
CA LEU A 173 -11.81 -0.37 -23.07
C LEU A 173 -11.63 -1.20 -24.35
N ARG A 174 -11.44 -2.53 -24.28
CA ARG A 174 -11.20 -3.42 -25.45
C ARG A 174 -10.17 -2.87 -26.45
N LEU A 175 -9.17 -2.13 -25.97
CA LEU A 175 -8.07 -1.65 -26.80
C LEU A 175 -6.94 -2.68 -26.72
N TRP A 176 -6.79 -3.45 -27.79
CA TRP A 176 -5.62 -4.28 -28.06
C TRP A 176 -4.52 -3.44 -28.69
#